data_AF-A0A7Z0LDQ8-F1
#
_entry.id   AF-A0A7Z0LDQ8-F1
#
_cell.length_a   1.000
_cell.length_b   1.000
_cell.length_c   1.000
_cell.angle_alpha   90.00
_cell.angle_beta   90.00
_cell.angle_gamma   90.00
#
_symmetry.space_group_name_H-M   'P 1'
#
loop_
_entity.id
_entity.type
_entity.pdbx_description
1 polymer ?
#
loop_
_entity_poly.entity_id
_entity_poly.type
_entity_poly.pdbx_seq_one_letter_code
_entity_poly.pdbx_strand_id
1 'polypeptide(L)' 'MLVEVLDQPDLPILANINVGHATPRCIVPLGIPAQVDAEEQVIRFDYT' A
#
# COMPACT_ATOMS: atom_id res chain seq x y z
N MET A 1 15.56 5.17 -10.04
CA MET A 1 14.20 5.35 -9.45
C MET A 1 13.62 3.99 -9.05
N LEU A 2 12.70 3.89 -8.08
CA LEU A 2 12.14 2.60 -7.62
C LEU A 2 11.65 1.72 -8.78
N VAL A 3 10.96 2.32 -9.76
CA VAL A 3 10.44 1.62 -10.94
C VAL A 3 11.53 1.01 -11.84
N GLU A 4 12.72 1.63 -11.92
CA GLU A 4 13.85 1.13 -12.73
C GLU A 4 14.47 -0.12 -12.09
N VAL A 5 14.45 -0.19 -10.76
CA VAL A 5 15.00 -1.33 -10.02
C VAL A 5 14.06 -2.54 -10.10
N LEU A 6 12.75 -2.30 -10.14
CA LEU A 6 11.75 -3.38 -10.17
C LEU A 6 11.65 -4.06 -11.52
N ASP A 7 11.96 -3.37 -12.62
CA ASP A 7 11.92 -3.88 -14.01
C ASP A 7 10.59 -4.60 -14.36
N GLN A 8 9.50 -4.14 -13.74
CA GLN A 8 8.15 -4.69 -13.90
C GLN A 8 7.15 -3.53 -14.01
N PRO A 9 6.96 -2.96 -15.22
CA PRO A 9 6.17 -1.75 -15.41
C PRO A 9 4.70 -1.92 -15.03
N ASP A 10 4.17 -3.15 -15.10
CA ASP A 10 2.76 -3.45 -14.83
C ASP A 10 2.48 -3.77 -13.35
N LEU A 11 3.50 -3.84 -12.50
CA LEU A 11 3.31 -4.07 -11.06
C LEU A 11 2.74 -2.80 -10.41
N PRO A 12 1.53 -2.85 -9.80
CA PRO A 12 0.96 -1.67 -9.16
C PRO A 12 1.75 -1.26 -7.92
N ILE A 13 2.09 0.04 -7.82
CA ILE A 13 2.83 0.61 -6.69
C ILE A 13 2.01 1.74 -6.07
N LEU A 14 1.58 1.58 -4.82
CA LEU A 14 1.04 2.68 -4.02
C LEU A 14 2.13 3.24 -3.11
N ALA A 15 2.40 4.54 -3.24
CA ALA A 15 3.40 5.25 -2.46
C ALA A 15 2.76 6.34 -1.58
N ASN A 16 3.57 6.93 -0.68
CA ASN A 16 3.18 8.07 0.16
C ASN A 16 1.97 7.80 1.10
N ILE A 17 1.88 6.59 1.63
CA ILE A 17 0.89 6.25 2.66
C ILE A 17 1.37 6.67 4.05
N ASN A 18 0.44 6.85 4.99
CA ASN A 18 0.72 7.23 6.38
C ASN A 18 1.26 6.08 7.25
N VAL A 19 2.19 5.28 6.72
CA VAL A 19 2.83 4.13 7.39
C VAL A 19 4.34 4.36 7.40
N GLY A 20 4.98 4.13 8.55
CA GLY A 20 6.42 4.28 8.71
C GLY A 20 6.78 5.26 9.82
N HIS A 21 7.82 6.07 9.62
CA HIS A 21 8.34 6.98 10.64
C HIS A 21 7.60 8.32 10.70
N ALA A 22 6.99 8.77 9.60
CA ALA A 22 6.30 10.05 9.48
C ALA A 22 4.99 10.08 10.29
N THR A 23 4.56 11.26 10.76
CA THR A 23 3.31 11.45 11.52
C THR A 23 2.26 12.24 10.71
N PRO A 24 0.95 11.95 10.85
CA PRO A 24 0.33 10.90 11.66
C PRO A 24 0.58 9.49 11.10
N ARG A 25 0.45 8.45 11.95
CA ARG A 25 0.73 7.05 11.63
C ARG A 25 -0.52 6.20 11.71
N CYS A 26 -0.90 5.52 10.63
CA CYS A 26 -1.91 4.47 10.67
C CYS A 26 -1.28 3.11 11.03
N ILE A 27 -2.12 2.18 11.48
CA ILE A 27 -1.73 0.79 11.79
C ILE A 27 -2.16 -0.08 10.62
N VAL A 28 -1.24 -0.89 10.10
CA VAL A 28 -1.51 -1.88 9.05
C VAL A 28 -1.55 -3.27 9.68
N PRO A 29 -2.70 -3.97 9.68
CA PRO A 29 -2.79 -5.38 10.00
C PRO A 29 -1.89 -6.20 9.07
N LEU A 30 -1.07 -7.08 9.64
CA LEU A 30 -0.24 -8.01 8.89
C LEU A 30 -0.85 -9.41 8.91
N GLY A 31 -0.68 -10.16 7.82
CA GLY A 31 -1.24 -11.52 7.68
C GLY A 31 -2.72 -11.58 7.34
N ILE A 32 -3.36 -10.44 7.07
CA ILE A 32 -4.76 -10.32 6.68
C ILE A 32 -4.84 -9.97 5.18
N PRO A 33 -5.63 -10.68 4.36
CA PRO A 33 -5.86 -10.29 2.97
C PRO A 33 -6.39 -8.86 2.87
N ALA A 34 -5.91 -8.11 1.88
CA ALA A 34 -6.30 -6.73 1.68
C ALA A 34 -6.53 -6.40 0.21
N GLN A 35 -7.50 -5.53 -0.04
CA GLN A 35 -7.74 -4.90 -1.33
C GLN A 35 -7.28 -3.45 -1.28
N VAL A 36 -6.41 -3.08 -2.21
CA VAL A 36 -5.94 -1.70 -2.39
C VAL A 36 -6.65 -1.11 -3.61
N ASP A 37 -7.38 -0.03 -3.40
CA ASP A 37 -7.98 0.77 -4.47
C ASP A 37 -7.33 2.15 -4.47
N ALA A 38 -6.51 2.41 -5.49
CA ALA A 38 -5.77 3.66 -5.62
C ALA A 38 -6.64 4.81 -6.17
N GLU A 39 -7.74 4.52 -6.85
CA GLU A 39 -8.66 5.55 -7.36
C GLU A 39 -9.51 6.08 -6.21
N GLU A 40 -10.03 5.18 -5.36
CA GLU A 40 -10.78 5.54 -4.15
C GLU A 40 -9.88 5.94 -2.97
N GLN A 41 -8.55 5.77 -3.09
CA GLN A 41 -7.56 6.05 -2.05
C GLN A 41 -7.83 5.31 -0.74
N VAL A 42 -8.12 4.00 -0.84
CA VAL A 42 -8.52 3.17 0.31
C VAL A 42 -7.87 1.79 0.29
N ILE A 43 -7.50 1.32 1.48
CA ILE A 43 -7.04 -0.05 1.72
C ILE A 43 -8.06 -0.73 2.62
N ARG A 44 -8.68 -1.81 2.14
CA ARG A 44 -9.70 -2.60 2.85
C ARG A 44 -9.09 -3.93 3.29
N PHE A 45 -9.32 -4.34 4.53
CA PHE A 45 -8.81 -5.60 5.09
C PHE A 45 -9.98 -6.58 5.26
N ASP A 46 -9.82 -7.82 4.76
CA ASP A 46 -10.82 -8.87 4.86
C ASP A 46 -10.56 -9.76 6.07
N TYR A 47 -11.46 -9.73 7.05
CA TYR A 47 -11.37 -10.50 8.29
C TYR A 47 -12.28 -11.73 8.30
N THR A 48 -12.88 -12.07 7.16
CA THR A 48 -13.95 -13.08 7.04
C THR A 48 -13.44 -14.40 6.49
#